data_AF-A0AAU9K493-F1
#
_entry.id   AF-A0AAU9K493-F1
#
_cell.length_a   1.000
_cell.length_b   1.000
_cell.length_c   1.000
_cell.angle_alpha   90.00
_cell.angle_beta   90.00
_cell.angle_gamma   90.00
#
_symmetry.space_group_name_H-M   'P 1'
#
loop_
_entity.id
_entity.type
_entity.pdbx_description
1 polymer ?
#
loop_
_entity_poly.entity_id
_entity_poly.type
_entity_poly.pdbx_seq_one_letter_code
_entity_poly.pdbx_strand_id
1 'polypeptide(L)'
;MHSNRSTNDSYHSDSSLKRPTKEKITARKAFKVKKIKRSHTFCKSEVPNEFKSKLERIRKRKNTMHFEVTPQLASQVVKEYIIPMFEADYKAKNIVNRSISYGRNKSLKKSNFKLSDILSKELESMKLETKFVEENYSKAIIDTTAIKNELNELKQNLLEKRSLLESMKYQYNEGIKQKKLEFLNLSLINQETAKNRQLLSEIEKLRTKNGEDLVGEKNVNEELKNTSKQMQHWNSVYKMSNDVMGETLKGLYQASSEFTNEILFKKSLENLALKNKQDFEMLEELEYEIINELPFILTENEFFSSENTTKSTLKESLMQDIRRLKQAAADNIESIKNKLKDTVDQNTDLSQKCLEMEKKTEVLREEYNKLAEKFRELQPKQKIFGQNEEKLCKRCNSIYTEKENFNWSCVIHKSEWTNKIYWCCGATKKESVGCVKTKHISKEEAENFELITPQGDNKDKLFCTSCRTNGHSLNSCPKDPNPNSFSDRKSEQIRTRNSIRKRTKIGQLNFDSSARILNSLKYRNKSANKENSFREISSLRNAVKMDSSYNRVLIDDILLEENKRSPIRSRTTKEDTMEIDTKCKMTHLDENFSRNFIEMYKL
;
A
#
# COMPACT_ATOMS: atom_id res chain seq x y z
N MET A 1 56.21 -79.12 12.39
CA MET A 1 56.95 -78.70 11.19
C MET A 1 56.59 -77.26 10.86
N HIS A 2 57.62 -76.40 10.80
CA HIS A 2 57.74 -75.06 10.19
C HIS A 2 56.47 -74.19 10.02
N SER A 3 56.26 -73.15 10.83
CA SER A 3 56.87 -71.80 10.78
C SER A 3 56.38 -70.92 9.62
N ASN A 4 55.67 -69.84 9.94
CA ASN A 4 56.13 -68.49 9.58
C ASN A 4 55.42 -67.41 10.41
N ARG A 5 56.28 -66.60 11.04
CA ARG A 5 56.05 -65.43 11.87
C ARG A 5 56.67 -64.26 11.11
N SER A 6 55.96 -63.15 10.97
CA SER A 6 56.55 -61.81 10.76
C SER A 6 55.63 -60.81 11.45
N THR A 7 55.92 -60.27 12.64
CA THR A 7 56.92 -59.25 13.04
C THR A 7 56.71 -57.87 12.41
N ASN A 8 56.65 -56.88 13.31
CA ASN A 8 57.00 -55.46 13.18
C ASN A 8 55.92 -54.52 12.61
N ASP A 9 55.69 -53.30 13.11
CA ASP A 9 56.38 -52.52 14.14
C ASP A 9 55.47 -51.41 14.71
N SER A 10 55.89 -50.95 15.88
CA SER A 10 55.46 -49.83 16.72
C SER A 10 55.25 -48.47 16.03
N TYR A 11 54.30 -47.68 16.54
CA TYR A 11 54.53 -46.25 16.86
C TYR A 11 53.70 -45.80 18.06
N HIS A 12 54.41 -45.36 19.10
CA HIS A 12 53.90 -44.52 20.19
C HIS A 12 53.62 -43.10 19.68
N SER A 13 52.53 -42.47 20.13
CA SER A 13 52.56 -41.05 20.48
C SER A 13 51.48 -40.69 21.50
N ASP A 14 51.97 -40.29 22.67
CA ASP A 14 51.22 -39.57 23.69
C ASP A 14 50.57 -38.30 23.12
N SER A 15 49.33 -38.03 23.50
CA SER A 15 48.89 -36.65 23.71
C SER A 15 47.76 -36.57 24.73
N SER A 16 48.15 -36.05 25.88
CA SER A 16 47.34 -35.63 27.01
C SER A 16 46.57 -34.35 26.64
N LEU A 17 45.24 -34.34 26.77
CA LEU A 17 44.46 -33.09 26.75
C LEU A 17 43.22 -33.17 27.65
N LYS A 18 43.47 -32.74 28.90
CA LYS A 18 42.67 -31.86 29.77
C LYS A 18 41.15 -31.81 29.54
N ARG A 19 40.42 -32.37 30.52
CA ARG A 19 39.02 -32.07 30.82
C ARG A 19 38.84 -30.58 31.16
N PRO A 20 37.84 -29.86 30.62
CA PRO A 20 37.47 -28.56 31.15
C PRO A 20 36.53 -28.73 32.35
N THR A 21 36.86 -27.95 33.36
CA THR A 21 36.24 -27.81 34.67
C THR A 21 34.85 -27.21 34.60
N LYS A 22 34.02 -27.65 35.56
CA LYS A 22 32.71 -27.09 35.91
C LYS A 22 32.85 -25.61 36.28
N GLU A 23 32.22 -24.72 35.53
CA GLU A 23 31.94 -23.35 35.98
C GLU A 23 30.51 -23.23 36.49
N LYS A 24 30.42 -22.94 37.79
CA LYS A 24 29.23 -22.42 38.47
C LYS A 24 29.00 -20.99 37.99
N ILE A 25 27.84 -20.69 37.42
CA ILE A 25 27.33 -19.32 37.36
C ILE A 25 26.05 -19.24 38.18
N THR A 26 26.24 -18.81 39.43
CA THR A 26 25.23 -18.19 40.27
C THR A 26 25.12 -16.71 39.92
N ALA A 27 23.98 -16.24 39.44
CA ALA A 27 23.58 -14.84 39.60
C ALA A 27 22.07 -14.67 39.37
N ARG A 28 21.29 -14.79 40.47
CA ARG A 28 19.97 -14.19 40.58
C ARG A 28 20.12 -12.66 40.52
N LYS A 29 19.58 -12.01 39.50
CA LYS A 29 19.20 -10.59 39.57
C LYS A 29 17.69 -10.47 39.51
N ALA A 30 17.12 -10.18 40.68
CA ALA A 30 15.76 -9.75 40.85
C ALA A 30 15.57 -8.37 40.21
N PHE A 31 14.65 -8.25 39.26
CA PHE A 31 14.05 -6.97 38.92
C PHE A 31 12.63 -6.93 39.49
N LYS A 32 12.51 -6.20 40.61
CA LYS A 32 11.25 -5.60 41.08
C LYS A 32 10.86 -4.46 40.12
N VAL A 33 9.60 -4.02 40.26
CA VAL A 33 9.02 -2.74 39.82
C VAL A 33 8.43 -2.79 38.39
N LYS A 34 7.17 -2.45 38.07
CA LYS A 34 6.06 -1.75 38.75
C LYS A 34 4.73 -2.18 38.09
N LYS A 35 3.69 -2.44 38.89
CA LYS A 35 2.29 -2.32 38.44
C LYS A 35 2.03 -0.84 38.14
N ILE A 36 1.63 -0.51 36.92
CA ILE A 36 0.99 0.78 36.60
C ILE A 36 -0.45 0.50 36.17
N LYS A 37 -1.38 1.02 36.96
CA LYS A 37 -2.81 1.11 36.63
C LYS A 37 -3.03 2.30 35.70
N ARG A 38 -3.93 2.10 34.73
CA ARG A 38 -4.91 3.03 34.11
C ARG A 38 -4.45 4.44 33.70
N SER A 39 -4.63 4.78 32.41
CA SER A 39 -5.52 5.87 32.00
C SER A 39 -5.72 5.94 30.47
N HIS A 40 -6.98 6.05 30.05
CA HIS A 40 -7.38 6.54 28.74
C HIS A 40 -6.89 7.98 28.54
N THR A 41 -6.06 8.24 27.53
CA THR A 41 -5.91 9.59 26.95
C THR A 41 -5.52 9.50 25.47
N PHE A 42 -6.24 10.30 24.68
CA PHE A 42 -6.05 10.65 23.28
C PHE A 42 -4.59 10.71 22.80
N CYS A 43 -4.28 9.97 21.72
CA CYS A 43 -3.04 10.15 20.95
C CYS A 43 -3.05 11.51 20.20
N LYS A 44 -2.28 12.47 20.70
CA LYS A 44 -1.66 13.50 19.86
C LYS A 44 -0.33 12.94 19.36
N SER A 45 -0.13 12.93 18.06
CA SER A 45 1.11 12.52 17.40
C SER A 45 2.25 13.45 17.82
N GLU A 46 3.22 12.92 18.56
CA GLU A 46 4.50 13.57 18.80
C GLU A 46 5.37 13.47 17.54
N VAL A 47 5.76 14.64 17.01
CA VAL A 47 6.73 14.76 15.92
C VAL A 47 8.14 14.52 16.50
N PRO A 48 9.02 13.75 15.83
CA PRO A 48 10.36 13.45 16.32
C PRO A 48 11.19 14.71 16.63
N ASN A 49 11.81 14.73 17.81
CA ASN A 49 12.58 15.87 18.35
C ASN A 49 13.81 16.28 17.52
N GLU A 50 14.23 15.48 16.54
CA GLU A 50 15.33 15.84 15.62
C GLU A 50 14.95 16.93 14.61
N PHE A 51 13.66 17.13 14.31
CA PHE A 51 13.23 18.17 13.38
C PHE A 51 13.25 19.58 13.98
N LYS A 52 13.10 19.71 15.31
CA LYS A 52 13.17 21.02 15.99
C LYS A 52 14.58 21.60 16.01
N SER A 53 15.62 20.76 16.17
CA SER A 53 17.01 21.26 16.23
C SER A 53 17.54 21.75 14.87
N LYS A 54 17.07 21.18 13.76
CA LYS A 54 17.40 21.67 12.40
C LYS A 54 16.68 22.97 12.05
N LEU A 55 15.43 23.15 12.50
CA LEU A 55 14.68 24.40 12.29
C LEU A 55 15.21 25.57 13.13
N GLU A 56 15.75 25.31 14.33
CA GLU A 56 16.45 26.33 15.12
C GLU A 56 17.79 26.76 14.53
N ARG A 57 18.49 25.88 13.81
CA ARG A 57 19.71 26.26 13.05
C ARG A 57 19.41 27.12 11.82
N ILE A 58 18.23 26.95 11.20
CA ILE A 58 17.83 27.78 10.04
C ILE A 58 17.35 29.16 10.49
N ARG A 59 16.70 29.27 11.67
CA ARG A 59 16.26 30.57 12.22
C ARG A 59 17.39 31.46 12.74
N LYS A 60 18.57 30.91 13.03
CA LYS A 60 19.76 31.70 13.43
C LYS A 60 20.61 32.23 12.27
N ARG A 61 20.22 32.01 11.00
CA ARG A 61 20.89 32.57 9.80
C ARG A 61 20.16 33.79 9.20
N LYS A 62 19.52 34.61 10.05
CA LYS A 62 19.05 35.95 9.65
C LYS A 62 19.78 37.01 10.49
N ASN A 63 20.98 37.35 10.05
CA ASN A 63 21.57 38.69 10.10
C ASN A 63 23.02 38.60 9.65
N THR A 64 23.50 39.69 9.05
CA THR A 64 24.89 39.95 8.62
C THR A 64 25.38 39.26 7.34
N MET A 65 24.84 39.69 6.20
CA MET A 65 25.66 39.87 4.99
C MET A 65 25.43 41.32 4.54
N HIS A 66 26.09 42.25 5.22
CA HIS A 66 26.32 43.58 4.67
C HIS A 66 27.23 43.38 3.45
N PHE A 67 26.66 43.39 2.25
CA PHE A 67 27.45 43.64 1.07
C PHE A 67 27.93 45.09 1.17
N GLU A 68 29.18 45.28 1.58
CA GLU A 68 29.84 46.58 1.44
C GLU A 68 29.86 46.91 -0.04
N VAL A 69 29.08 47.92 -0.43
CA VAL A 69 29.10 48.46 -1.79
C VAL A 69 30.47 49.09 -1.99
N THR A 70 31.37 48.37 -2.65
CA THR A 70 32.69 48.90 -2.97
C THR A 70 32.53 50.08 -3.94
N PRO A 71 33.32 51.16 -3.79
CA PRO A 71 33.28 52.31 -4.69
C PRO A 71 33.45 51.91 -6.17
N GLN A 72 34.17 50.83 -6.45
CA GLN A 72 34.36 50.27 -7.78
C GLN A 72 33.05 49.72 -8.36
N LEU A 73 32.26 48.97 -7.57
CA LEU A 73 30.98 48.43 -8.02
C LEU A 73 29.95 49.54 -8.23
N ALA A 74 29.92 50.54 -7.33
CA ALA A 74 29.09 51.72 -7.50
C ALA A 74 29.47 52.52 -8.75
N SER A 75 30.77 52.72 -9.01
CA SER A 75 31.29 53.38 -10.21
C SER A 75 30.88 52.63 -11.48
N GLN A 76 30.93 51.30 -11.47
CA GLN A 76 30.59 50.48 -12.62
C GLN A 76 29.08 50.53 -12.92
N VAL A 77 28.23 50.48 -11.89
CA VAL A 77 26.78 50.66 -12.05
C VAL A 77 26.45 52.06 -12.59
N VAL A 78 27.13 53.11 -12.11
CA VAL A 78 26.93 54.47 -12.62
C VAL A 78 27.34 54.56 -14.10
N LYS A 79 28.48 54.00 -14.47
CA LYS A 79 29.04 54.09 -15.82
C LYS A 79 28.26 53.29 -16.86
N GLU A 80 27.81 52.08 -16.51
CA GLU A 80 27.13 51.18 -17.45
C GLU A 80 25.62 51.42 -17.52
N TYR A 81 24.98 51.85 -16.44
CA TYR A 81 23.51 51.95 -16.39
C TYR A 81 22.98 53.37 -16.23
N ILE A 82 23.66 54.25 -15.49
CA ILE A 82 23.14 55.58 -15.18
C ILE A 82 23.57 56.60 -16.25
N ILE A 83 24.83 56.62 -16.66
CA ILE A 83 25.35 57.57 -17.67
C ILE A 83 24.61 57.45 -19.02
N PRO A 84 24.40 56.25 -19.60
CA PRO A 84 23.69 56.13 -20.89
C PRO A 84 22.26 56.65 -20.83
N MET A 85 21.61 56.53 -19.67
CA MET A 85 20.24 57.02 -19.45
C MET A 85 20.18 58.55 -19.51
N PHE A 86 21.20 59.25 -18.98
CA PHE A 86 21.29 60.71 -19.05
C PHE A 86 21.86 61.23 -20.37
N GLU A 87 22.72 60.47 -21.06
CA GLU A 87 23.21 60.84 -22.39
C GLU A 87 22.09 60.83 -23.44
N ALA A 88 21.13 59.92 -23.33
CA ALA A 88 19.93 59.90 -24.18
C ALA A 88 19.09 61.19 -23.97
N ASP A 89 18.89 61.61 -22.72
CA ASP A 89 18.18 62.85 -22.39
C ASP A 89 18.96 64.11 -22.80
N TYR A 90 20.30 64.07 -22.72
CA TYR A 90 21.15 65.19 -23.15
C TYR A 90 21.13 65.36 -24.67
N LYS A 91 21.12 64.26 -25.43
CA LYS A 91 20.97 64.28 -26.89
C LYS A 91 19.58 64.75 -27.31
N ALA A 92 18.52 64.34 -26.61
CA ALA A 92 17.17 64.83 -26.85
C ALA A 92 17.03 66.34 -26.58
N LYS A 93 17.61 66.85 -25.48
CA LYS A 93 17.61 68.29 -25.17
C LYS A 93 18.44 69.12 -26.15
N ASN A 94 19.54 68.60 -26.68
CA ASN A 94 20.34 69.32 -27.69
C ASN A 94 19.66 69.42 -29.07
N ILE A 95 18.78 68.48 -29.42
CA ILE A 95 17.97 68.57 -30.65
C ILE A 95 16.86 69.63 -30.48
N VAL A 96 16.24 69.72 -29.30
CA VAL A 96 15.21 70.72 -28.99
C VAL A 96 15.81 72.14 -28.82
N ASN A 97 17.05 72.27 -28.32
CA ASN A 97 17.71 73.57 -28.21
C ASN A 97 18.27 74.08 -29.55
N ARG A 98 18.51 73.20 -30.53
CA ARG A 98 18.89 73.59 -31.91
C ARG A 98 17.72 74.17 -32.72
N SER A 99 16.47 73.79 -32.41
CA SER A 99 15.28 74.36 -33.08
C SER A 99 14.80 75.68 -32.47
N ILE A 100 15.34 76.09 -31.30
CA ILE A 100 14.95 77.34 -30.62
C ILE A 100 15.98 78.48 -30.85
N SER A 101 17.18 78.19 -31.36
CA SER A 101 18.24 79.20 -31.57
C SER A 101 18.27 79.87 -32.95
N TYR A 102 17.44 79.42 -33.91
CA TYR A 102 17.22 80.14 -35.17
C TYR A 102 15.98 81.01 -35.07
N GLY A 103 16.13 82.09 -34.31
CA GLY A 103 15.19 83.19 -34.27
C GLY A 103 14.92 83.75 -35.67
N ARG A 104 13.63 84.00 -35.90
CA ARG A 104 13.11 85.03 -36.80
C ARG A 104 14.07 86.21 -36.91
N ASN A 105 14.42 86.57 -38.15
CA ASN A 105 14.31 87.93 -38.67
C ASN A 105 14.72 87.93 -40.15
N LYS A 106 13.74 88.07 -41.04
CA LYS A 106 13.96 88.76 -42.33
C LYS A 106 12.64 89.36 -42.81
N SER A 107 12.66 90.67 -42.79
CA SER A 107 11.67 91.65 -43.21
C SER A 107 10.95 91.31 -44.52
N LEU A 108 9.63 91.53 -44.50
CA LEU A 108 8.81 91.79 -45.68
C LEU A 108 9.49 92.82 -46.60
N LYS A 109 9.85 92.41 -47.82
CA LYS A 109 9.87 93.32 -48.98
C LYS A 109 8.72 92.94 -49.88
N LYS A 110 7.72 93.82 -49.96
CA LYS A 110 6.63 93.79 -50.92
C LYS A 110 7.21 93.92 -52.32
N SER A 111 7.25 92.82 -53.07
CA SER A 111 7.32 92.84 -54.53
C SER A 111 6.00 92.31 -55.05
N ASN A 112 5.36 93.08 -55.92
CA ASN A 112 4.11 92.74 -56.60
C ASN A 112 4.26 91.46 -57.41
N PHE A 113 4.02 90.31 -56.78
CA PHE A 113 3.78 89.05 -57.47
C PHE A 113 2.29 89.01 -57.83
N LYS A 114 2.00 88.69 -59.09
CA LYS A 114 0.63 88.45 -59.56
C LYS A 114 0.05 87.32 -58.71
N LEU A 115 -1.15 87.54 -58.17
CA LEU A 115 -1.86 86.61 -57.28
C LEU A 115 -1.92 85.17 -57.83
N SER A 116 -1.90 85.00 -59.17
CA SER A 116 -1.85 83.70 -59.84
C SER A 116 -0.63 82.86 -59.48
N ASP A 117 0.54 83.47 -59.28
CA ASP A 117 1.79 82.73 -59.09
C ASP A 117 1.97 82.30 -57.63
N ILE A 118 1.41 83.08 -56.70
CA ILE A 118 1.31 82.72 -55.28
C ILE A 118 0.33 81.56 -55.12
N LEU A 119 -0.86 81.68 -55.72
CA LEU A 119 -1.87 80.62 -55.68
C LEU A 119 -1.39 79.34 -56.37
N SER A 120 -0.63 79.43 -57.47
CA SER A 120 -0.07 78.25 -58.15
C SER A 120 1.00 77.55 -57.30
N LYS A 121 1.88 78.31 -56.62
CA LYS A 121 2.86 77.74 -55.68
C LYS A 121 2.20 77.15 -54.44
N GLU A 122 1.19 77.81 -53.87
CA GLU A 122 0.42 77.25 -52.77
C GLU A 122 -0.29 75.96 -53.20
N LEU A 123 -0.89 75.93 -54.39
CA LEU A 123 -1.58 74.76 -54.92
C LEU A 123 -0.62 73.60 -55.23
N GLU A 124 0.60 73.86 -55.70
CA GLU A 124 1.65 72.84 -55.81
C GLU A 124 2.13 72.35 -54.45
N SER A 125 2.30 73.24 -53.46
CA SER A 125 2.66 72.85 -52.10
C SER A 125 1.59 71.97 -51.46
N MET A 126 0.31 72.32 -51.63
CA MET A 126 -0.83 71.56 -51.12
C MET A 126 -0.95 70.20 -51.81
N LYS A 127 -0.62 70.09 -53.10
CA LYS A 127 -0.55 68.81 -53.83
C LYS A 127 0.57 67.90 -53.33
N LEU A 128 1.74 68.46 -53.04
CA LEU A 128 2.84 67.73 -52.42
C LEU A 128 2.48 67.28 -51.00
N GLU A 129 1.82 68.13 -50.24
CA GLU A 129 1.38 67.84 -48.88
C GLU A 129 0.27 66.77 -48.87
N THR A 130 -0.67 66.79 -49.81
CA THR A 130 -1.67 65.72 -49.97
C THR A 130 -1.02 64.40 -50.33
N LYS A 131 -0.07 64.37 -51.28
CA LYS A 131 0.68 63.14 -51.60
C LYS A 131 1.44 62.60 -50.38
N PHE A 132 2.09 63.48 -49.61
CA PHE A 132 2.80 63.10 -48.40
C PHE A 132 1.85 62.52 -47.33
N VAL A 133 0.68 63.13 -47.15
CA VAL A 133 -0.36 62.64 -46.24
C VAL A 133 -0.92 61.28 -46.72
N GLU A 134 -1.16 61.10 -48.01
CA GLU A 134 -1.61 59.82 -48.60
C GLU A 134 -0.57 58.71 -48.40
N GLU A 135 0.71 58.99 -48.62
CA GLU A 135 1.80 58.04 -48.36
C GLU A 135 1.88 57.66 -46.87
N ASN A 136 1.80 58.64 -45.97
CA ASN A 136 1.79 58.38 -44.53
C ASN A 136 0.55 57.62 -44.08
N TYR A 137 -0.61 57.90 -44.69
CA TYR A 137 -1.84 57.16 -44.44
C TYR A 137 -1.71 55.70 -44.89
N SER A 138 -1.12 55.46 -46.07
CA SER A 138 -0.85 54.11 -46.57
C SER A 138 0.09 53.33 -45.64
N LYS A 139 1.16 53.97 -45.14
CA LYS A 139 2.07 53.38 -44.14
C LYS A 139 1.34 53.07 -42.83
N ALA A 140 0.52 54.00 -42.32
CA ALA A 140 -0.25 53.77 -41.11
C ALA A 140 -1.25 52.61 -41.26
N ILE A 141 -1.82 52.39 -42.44
CA ILE A 141 -2.64 51.20 -42.73
C ILE A 141 -1.80 49.92 -42.66
N ILE A 142 -0.62 49.92 -43.28
CA ILE A 142 0.27 48.76 -43.26
C ILE A 142 0.68 48.46 -41.80
N ASP A 143 1.09 49.47 -41.04
CA ASP A 143 1.49 49.30 -39.64
C ASP A 143 0.32 48.81 -38.77
N THR A 144 -0.89 49.36 -38.96
CA THR A 144 -2.07 48.88 -38.22
C THR A 144 -2.47 47.45 -38.59
N THR A 145 -2.26 47.02 -39.85
CA THR A 145 -2.48 45.61 -40.23
C THR A 145 -1.40 44.69 -39.65
N ALA A 146 -0.13 45.12 -39.62
CA ALA A 146 0.95 44.37 -38.97
C ALA A 146 0.69 44.18 -37.47
N ILE A 147 0.34 45.27 -36.75
CA ILE A 147 -0.01 45.21 -35.33
C ILE A 147 -1.23 44.33 -35.08
N LYS A 148 -2.25 44.36 -35.96
CA LYS A 148 -3.41 43.46 -35.85
C LYS A 148 -3.01 41.99 -35.97
N ASN A 149 -2.08 41.67 -36.86
CA ASN A 149 -1.59 40.30 -37.04
C ASN A 149 -0.79 39.85 -35.81
N GLU A 150 0.13 40.67 -35.31
CA GLU A 150 0.87 40.39 -34.06
C GLU A 150 -0.09 40.19 -32.87
N LEU A 151 -1.14 41.01 -32.77
CA LEU A 151 -2.13 40.90 -31.71
C LEU A 151 -2.95 39.61 -31.82
N ASN A 152 -3.25 39.15 -33.04
CA ASN A 152 -3.91 37.86 -33.25
C ASN A 152 -2.99 36.68 -32.92
N GLU A 153 -1.71 36.76 -33.27
CA GLU A 153 -0.70 35.76 -32.91
C GLU A 153 -0.52 35.66 -31.39
N LEU A 154 -0.42 36.79 -30.70
CA LEU A 154 -0.36 36.84 -29.24
C LEU A 154 -1.62 36.26 -28.58
N LYS A 155 -2.82 36.52 -29.14
CA LYS A 155 -4.07 35.91 -28.66
C LYS A 155 -4.06 34.39 -28.83
N GLN A 156 -3.57 33.90 -29.95
CA GLN A 156 -3.49 32.47 -30.23
C GLN A 156 -2.48 31.79 -29.29
N ASN A 157 -1.31 32.39 -29.11
CA ASN A 157 -0.33 31.97 -28.11
C ASN A 157 -0.92 31.94 -26.69
N LEU A 158 -1.69 32.95 -26.30
CA LEU A 158 -2.33 32.99 -24.97
C LEU A 158 -3.34 31.85 -24.82
N LEU A 159 -4.15 31.56 -25.84
CA LEU A 159 -5.09 30.44 -25.85
C LEU A 159 -4.37 29.08 -25.73
N GLU A 160 -3.27 28.89 -26.44
CA GLU A 160 -2.44 27.68 -26.35
C GLU A 160 -1.80 27.51 -24.97
N LYS A 161 -1.27 28.58 -24.37
CA LYS A 161 -0.74 28.52 -22.99
C LYS A 161 -1.84 28.23 -21.98
N ARG A 162 -3.06 28.76 -22.19
CA ARG A 162 -4.21 28.48 -21.32
C ARG A 162 -4.65 27.02 -21.41
N SER A 163 -4.74 26.45 -22.61
CA SER A 163 -5.09 25.03 -22.79
C SER A 163 -4.03 24.10 -22.19
N LEU A 164 -2.74 24.45 -22.33
CA LEU A 164 -1.64 23.72 -21.70
C LEU A 164 -1.71 23.76 -20.17
N LEU A 165 -2.04 24.92 -19.59
CA LEU A 165 -2.19 25.05 -18.14
C LEU A 165 -3.38 24.23 -17.63
N GLU A 166 -4.45 24.15 -18.40
CA GLU A 166 -5.64 23.35 -18.09
C GLU A 166 -5.36 21.84 -18.16
N SER A 167 -4.59 21.39 -19.15
CA SER A 167 -4.15 19.99 -19.25
C SER A 167 -3.19 19.60 -18.12
N MET A 168 -2.26 20.47 -17.74
CA MET A 168 -1.37 20.29 -16.58
C MET A 168 -2.16 20.17 -15.27
N LYS A 169 -3.18 21.03 -15.06
CA LYS A 169 -4.07 20.93 -13.90
C LYS A 169 -4.83 19.61 -13.85
N TYR A 170 -5.30 19.12 -15.01
CA TYR A 170 -5.96 17.83 -15.11
C TYR A 170 -5.02 16.69 -14.72
N GLN A 171 -3.80 16.65 -15.29
CA GLN A 171 -2.79 15.64 -14.98
C GLN A 171 -2.38 15.64 -13.50
N TYR A 172 -2.20 16.82 -12.90
CA TYR A 172 -1.91 16.95 -11.48
C TYR A 172 -3.04 16.39 -10.60
N ASN A 173 -4.29 16.69 -10.94
CA ASN A 173 -5.46 16.17 -10.21
C ASN A 173 -5.63 14.66 -10.37
N GLU A 174 -5.33 14.11 -11.55
CA GLU A 174 -5.23 12.66 -11.81
C GLU A 174 -4.17 12.03 -10.89
N GLY A 175 -2.96 12.60 -10.86
CA GLY A 175 -1.87 12.12 -10.00
C GLY A 175 -2.21 12.14 -8.51
N ILE A 176 -2.94 13.15 -8.02
CA ILE A 176 -3.45 13.18 -6.64
C ILE A 176 -4.45 12.05 -6.38
N LYS A 177 -5.35 11.77 -7.33
CA LYS A 177 -6.33 10.67 -7.19
C LYS A 177 -5.61 9.32 -7.15
N GLN A 178 -4.63 9.10 -8.02
CA GLN A 178 -3.82 7.89 -8.04
C GLN A 178 -3.08 7.69 -6.72
N LYS A 179 -2.37 8.71 -6.21
CA LYS A 179 -1.69 8.63 -4.91
C LYS A 179 -2.64 8.36 -3.73
N LYS A 180 -3.86 8.90 -3.76
CA LYS A 180 -4.88 8.59 -2.74
C LYS A 180 -5.35 7.14 -2.81
N LEU A 181 -5.48 6.60 -4.02
CA LEU A 181 -5.83 5.19 -4.24
C LEU A 181 -4.70 4.27 -3.76
N GLU A 182 -3.45 4.59 -4.10
CA GLU A 182 -2.26 3.87 -3.62
C GLU A 182 -2.18 3.85 -2.09
N PHE A 183 -2.44 4.99 -1.44
CA PHE A 183 -2.48 5.08 0.01
C PHE A 183 -3.57 4.21 0.63
N LEU A 184 -4.78 4.18 0.04
CA LEU A 184 -5.86 3.30 0.47
C LEU A 184 -5.50 1.83 0.31
N ASN A 185 -4.87 1.45 -0.81
CA ASN A 185 -4.43 0.08 -1.06
C ASN A 185 -3.34 -0.35 -0.08
N LEU A 186 -2.35 0.51 0.21
CA LEU A 186 -1.34 0.25 1.23
C LEU A 186 -1.95 0.09 2.63
N SER A 187 -2.96 0.90 2.97
CA SER A 187 -3.69 0.75 4.24
C SER A 187 -4.41 -0.59 4.33
N LEU A 188 -5.02 -1.06 3.24
CA LEU A 188 -5.71 -2.34 3.20
C LEU A 188 -4.72 -3.52 3.34
N ILE A 189 -3.61 -3.47 2.59
CA ILE A 189 -2.53 -4.48 2.67
C ILE A 189 -1.95 -4.53 4.09
N ASN A 190 -1.74 -3.38 4.73
CA ASN A 190 -1.26 -3.33 6.12
C ASN A 190 -2.27 -3.95 7.11
N GLN A 191 -3.56 -3.80 6.86
CA GLN A 191 -4.60 -4.43 7.68
C GLN A 191 -4.62 -5.96 7.49
N GLU A 192 -4.51 -6.44 6.25
CA GLU A 192 -4.46 -7.89 5.96
C GLU A 192 -3.18 -8.54 6.50
N THR A 193 -2.03 -7.89 6.35
CA THR A 193 -0.76 -8.40 6.91
C THR A 193 -0.81 -8.46 8.44
N ALA A 194 -1.46 -7.52 9.11
CA ALA A 194 -1.68 -7.59 10.56
C ALA A 194 -2.55 -8.78 10.97
N LYS A 195 -3.64 -9.06 10.23
CA LYS A 195 -4.48 -10.26 10.45
C LYS A 195 -3.70 -11.56 10.22
N ASN A 196 -2.90 -11.62 9.15
CA ASN A 196 -2.08 -12.80 8.86
C ASN A 196 -1.02 -13.05 9.93
N ARG A 197 -0.42 -11.99 10.50
CA ARG A 197 0.50 -12.13 11.65
C ARG A 197 -0.19 -12.69 12.90
N GLN A 198 -1.43 -12.29 13.16
CA GLN A 198 -2.22 -12.83 14.27
C GLN A 198 -2.52 -14.32 14.07
N LEU A 199 -2.97 -14.71 12.88
CA LEU A 199 -3.23 -16.11 12.53
C LEU A 199 -1.97 -16.98 12.63
N LEU A 200 -0.82 -16.49 12.17
CA LEU A 200 0.45 -17.21 12.30
C LEU A 200 0.83 -17.43 13.78
N SER A 201 0.64 -16.40 14.63
CA SER A 201 0.89 -16.54 16.07
C SER A 201 -0.05 -17.55 16.74
N GLU A 202 -1.31 -17.64 16.30
CA GLU A 202 -2.24 -18.68 16.79
C GLU A 202 -1.83 -20.08 16.33
N ILE A 203 -1.41 -20.24 15.08
CA ILE A 203 -0.91 -21.51 14.55
C ILE A 203 0.34 -21.98 15.32
N GLU A 204 1.27 -21.08 15.65
CA GLU A 204 2.46 -21.41 16.44
C GLU A 204 2.09 -21.87 17.87
N LYS A 205 1.10 -21.22 18.50
CA LYS A 205 0.57 -21.65 19.80
C LYS A 205 -0.08 -23.04 19.74
N LEU A 206 -0.83 -23.33 18.67
CA LEU A 206 -1.42 -24.65 18.48
C LEU A 206 -0.35 -25.71 18.19
N ARG A 207 0.68 -25.39 17.39
CA ARG A 207 1.79 -26.30 17.11
C ARG A 207 2.60 -26.65 18.36
N THR A 208 2.88 -25.66 19.20
CA THR A 208 3.60 -25.87 20.47
C THR A 208 2.78 -26.75 21.41
N LYS A 209 1.49 -26.45 21.58
CA LYS A 209 0.58 -27.29 22.38
C LYS A 209 0.49 -28.73 21.86
N ASN A 210 0.26 -28.91 20.56
CA ASN A 210 0.21 -30.26 19.97
C ASN A 210 1.55 -31.00 20.10
N GLY A 211 2.67 -30.28 20.06
CA GLY A 211 4.00 -30.85 20.30
C GLY A 211 4.15 -31.34 21.74
N GLU A 212 3.69 -30.58 22.72
CA GLU A 212 3.66 -30.98 24.14
C GLU A 212 2.76 -32.20 24.35
N ASP A 213 1.55 -32.21 23.78
CA ASP A 213 0.60 -33.32 23.87
C ASP A 213 1.19 -34.61 23.26
N LEU A 214 1.85 -34.51 22.10
CA LEU A 214 2.47 -35.66 21.42
C LEU A 214 3.70 -36.22 22.16
N VAL A 215 4.46 -35.36 22.84
CA VAL A 215 5.52 -35.82 23.75
C VAL A 215 4.90 -36.52 24.98
N GLY A 216 3.81 -36.00 25.52
CA GLY A 216 3.05 -36.65 26.59
C GLY A 216 2.57 -38.05 26.21
N GLU A 217 1.92 -38.21 25.06
CA GLU A 217 1.46 -39.52 24.57
C GLU A 217 2.61 -40.49 24.30
N LYS A 218 3.74 -40.01 23.76
CA LYS A 218 4.94 -40.84 23.58
C LYS A 218 5.46 -41.41 24.89
N ASN A 219 5.55 -40.58 25.93
CA ASN A 219 5.99 -41.03 27.25
C ASN A 219 5.06 -42.09 27.83
N VAL A 220 3.74 -41.88 27.73
CA VAL A 220 2.73 -42.86 28.18
C VAL A 220 2.85 -44.17 27.39
N ASN A 221 3.04 -44.11 26.07
CA ASN A 221 3.22 -45.30 25.24
C ASN A 221 4.53 -46.05 25.56
N GLU A 222 5.62 -45.35 25.86
CA GLU A 222 6.86 -45.97 26.32
C GLU A 222 6.70 -46.66 27.67
N GLU A 223 5.99 -46.02 28.62
CA GLU A 223 5.63 -46.63 29.91
C GLU A 223 4.80 -47.90 29.72
N LEU A 224 3.75 -47.86 28.89
CA LEU A 224 2.92 -49.02 28.56
C LEU A 224 3.71 -50.13 27.86
N LYS A 225 4.65 -49.79 26.99
CA LYS A 225 5.53 -50.77 26.34
C LYS A 225 6.47 -51.43 27.35
N ASN A 226 6.99 -50.66 28.30
CA ASN A 226 7.86 -51.18 29.35
C ASN A 226 7.09 -52.08 30.33
N THR A 227 5.88 -51.71 30.74
CA THR A 227 5.02 -52.56 31.58
C THR A 227 4.61 -53.83 30.85
N SER A 228 4.28 -53.76 29.57
CA SER A 228 4.02 -54.94 28.73
C SER A 228 5.21 -55.90 28.67
N LYS A 229 6.43 -55.39 28.43
CA LYS A 229 7.66 -56.20 28.48
C LYS A 229 7.90 -56.84 29.84
N GLN A 230 7.68 -56.09 30.93
CA GLN A 230 7.79 -56.63 32.28
C GLN A 230 6.80 -57.78 32.50
N MET A 231 5.53 -57.61 32.10
CA MET A 231 4.51 -58.66 32.22
C MET A 231 4.85 -59.89 31.37
N GLN A 232 5.36 -59.71 30.15
CA GLN A 232 5.84 -60.81 29.31
C GLN A 232 6.99 -61.57 29.98
N HIS A 233 7.96 -60.84 30.55
CA HIS A 233 9.07 -61.45 31.29
C HIS A 233 8.57 -62.26 32.49
N TRP A 234 7.70 -61.68 33.32
CA TRP A 234 7.11 -62.38 34.46
C TRP A 234 6.34 -63.63 34.02
N ASN A 235 5.55 -63.54 32.96
CA ASN A 235 4.83 -64.69 32.42
C ASN A 235 5.79 -65.82 31.97
N SER A 236 6.88 -65.47 31.28
CA SER A 236 7.92 -66.43 30.92
C SER A 236 8.58 -67.07 32.15
N VAL A 237 8.89 -66.27 33.18
CA VAL A 237 9.44 -66.78 34.46
C VAL A 237 8.46 -67.74 35.13
N TYR A 238 7.17 -67.41 35.17
CA TYR A 238 6.15 -68.31 35.74
C TYR A 238 6.00 -69.60 34.94
N LYS A 239 6.03 -69.54 33.60
CA LYS A 239 6.03 -70.74 32.76
C LYS A 239 7.25 -71.62 33.04
N MET A 240 8.45 -71.06 33.03
CA MET A 240 9.67 -71.80 33.36
C MET A 240 9.61 -72.39 34.77
N SER A 241 9.12 -71.64 35.75
CA SER A 241 8.96 -72.13 37.13
C SER A 241 8.00 -73.30 37.20
N ASN A 242 6.87 -73.24 36.47
CA ASN A 242 5.90 -74.32 36.41
C ASN A 242 6.48 -75.55 35.68
N ASP A 243 7.23 -75.35 34.60
CA ASP A 243 7.89 -76.44 33.87
C ASP A 243 8.95 -77.13 34.74
N VAL A 244 9.79 -76.36 35.44
CA VAL A 244 10.78 -76.89 36.41
C VAL A 244 10.08 -77.63 37.55
N MET A 245 8.99 -77.08 38.09
CA MET A 245 8.22 -77.76 39.14
C MET A 245 7.57 -79.05 38.61
N GLY A 246 7.07 -79.04 37.38
CA GLY A 246 6.53 -80.21 36.70
C GLY A 246 7.58 -81.30 36.47
N GLU A 247 8.77 -80.94 35.97
CA GLU A 247 9.87 -81.87 35.75
C GLU A 247 10.46 -82.40 37.07
N THR A 248 10.60 -81.56 38.09
CA THR A 248 11.05 -82.02 39.43
C THR A 248 10.05 -82.98 40.06
N LEU A 249 8.74 -82.72 39.95
CA LEU A 249 7.70 -83.67 40.35
C LEU A 249 7.80 -84.99 39.59
N LYS A 250 7.89 -84.95 38.25
CA LYS A 250 8.08 -86.15 37.42
C LYS A 250 9.33 -86.92 37.84
N GLY A 251 10.45 -86.24 38.04
CA GLY A 251 11.72 -86.81 38.47
C GLY A 251 11.61 -87.46 39.86
N LEU A 252 10.89 -86.84 40.80
CA LEU A 252 10.62 -87.43 42.12
C LEU A 252 9.76 -88.69 42.01
N TYR A 253 8.71 -88.67 41.18
CA TYR A 253 7.88 -89.87 40.93
C TYR A 253 8.68 -90.99 40.25
N GLN A 254 9.48 -90.65 39.23
CA GLN A 254 10.35 -91.58 38.54
C GLN A 254 11.39 -92.17 39.49
N ALA A 255 12.16 -91.35 40.20
CA ALA A 255 13.13 -91.79 41.20
C ALA A 255 12.46 -92.67 42.27
N SER A 256 11.30 -92.27 42.79
CA SER A 256 10.54 -93.08 43.75
C SER A 256 10.13 -94.43 43.18
N SER A 257 9.77 -94.52 41.89
CA SER A 257 9.45 -95.79 41.23
C SER A 257 10.68 -96.62 40.87
N GLU A 258 11.79 -95.99 40.50
CA GLU A 258 13.05 -96.63 40.16
C GLU A 258 13.76 -97.20 41.40
N PHE A 259 13.69 -96.53 42.56
CA PHE A 259 14.19 -97.06 43.84
C PHE A 259 13.50 -98.35 44.27
N THR A 260 12.31 -98.64 43.74
CA THR A 260 11.61 -99.91 44.00
C THR A 260 12.00 -101.03 43.02
N ASN A 261 12.75 -100.76 41.94
CA ASN A 261 13.10 -101.72 40.90
C ASN A 261 14.48 -101.43 40.25
N GLU A 262 15.52 -102.15 40.71
CA GLU A 262 16.93 -102.03 40.27
C GLU A 262 17.14 -102.17 38.74
N ILE A 263 16.29 -102.94 38.07
CA ILE A 263 16.33 -103.15 36.61
C ILE A 263 15.94 -101.88 35.83
N LEU A 264 15.04 -101.05 36.36
CA LEU A 264 14.57 -99.83 35.68
C LEU A 264 15.61 -98.72 35.70
N PHE A 265 16.37 -98.59 36.79
CA PHE A 265 17.42 -97.58 36.92
C PHE A 265 18.52 -97.71 35.86
N LYS A 266 18.96 -98.94 35.57
CA LYS A 266 19.97 -99.20 34.53
C LYS A 266 19.46 -98.83 33.13
N LYS A 267 18.19 -99.11 32.84
CA LYS A 267 17.55 -98.76 31.55
C LYS A 267 17.35 -97.24 31.40
N SER A 268 17.11 -96.53 32.50
CA SER A 268 17.00 -95.06 32.54
C SER A 268 18.32 -94.38 32.15
N LEU A 269 19.45 -94.88 32.65
CA LEU A 269 20.80 -94.40 32.29
C LEU A 269 21.12 -94.61 30.80
N GLU A 270 20.76 -95.77 30.23
CA GLU A 270 20.98 -96.05 28.80
C GLU A 270 20.14 -95.12 27.90
N ASN A 271 18.89 -94.83 28.28
CA ASN A 271 18.02 -93.89 27.56
C ASN A 271 18.56 -92.46 27.60
N LEU A 272 19.14 -92.03 28.72
CA LEU A 272 19.70 -90.69 28.87
C LEU A 272 20.95 -90.51 28.00
N ALA A 273 21.80 -91.53 27.91
CA ALA A 273 22.95 -91.55 27.00
C ALA A 273 22.50 -91.47 25.52
N LEU A 274 21.44 -92.18 25.14
CA LEU A 274 20.89 -92.14 23.79
C LEU A 274 20.31 -90.76 23.44
N LYS A 275 19.58 -90.14 24.38
CA LYS A 275 19.02 -88.80 24.18
C LYS A 275 20.11 -87.74 23.99
N ASN A 276 21.16 -87.78 24.82
CA ASN A 276 22.29 -86.86 24.66
C ASN A 276 22.93 -87.00 23.28
N LYS A 277 23.03 -88.22 22.75
CA LYS A 277 23.55 -88.43 21.39
C LYS A 277 22.66 -87.75 20.33
N GLN A 278 21.35 -87.88 20.44
CA GLN A 278 20.41 -87.22 19.52
C GLN A 278 20.48 -85.69 19.60
N ASP A 279 20.63 -85.15 20.82
CA ASP A 279 20.77 -83.71 21.02
C ASP A 279 22.06 -83.17 20.37
N PHE A 280 23.16 -83.94 20.40
CA PHE A 280 24.39 -83.59 19.68
C PHE A 280 24.23 -83.64 18.16
N GLU A 281 23.55 -84.65 17.62
CA GLU A 281 23.27 -84.75 16.17
C GLU A 281 22.43 -83.54 15.68
N MET A 282 21.43 -83.12 16.45
CA MET A 282 20.63 -81.92 16.15
C MET A 282 21.46 -80.62 16.20
N LEU A 283 22.42 -80.53 17.13
CA LEU A 283 23.32 -79.37 17.20
C LEU A 283 24.24 -79.27 15.99
N GLU A 284 24.73 -80.40 15.47
CA GLU A 284 25.53 -80.44 14.25
C GLU A 284 24.71 -79.98 13.02
N GLU A 285 23.44 -80.39 12.92
CA GLU A 285 22.54 -79.93 11.85
C GLU A 285 22.32 -78.40 11.91
N LEU A 286 22.08 -77.85 13.10
CA LEU A 286 21.92 -76.41 13.30
C LEU A 286 23.21 -75.63 12.98
N GLU A 287 24.38 -76.16 13.35
CA GLU A 287 25.66 -75.56 12.99
C GLU A 287 25.82 -75.50 11.48
N TYR A 288 25.46 -76.58 10.77
CA TYR A 288 25.50 -76.63 9.31
C TYR A 288 24.55 -75.61 8.66
N GLU A 289 23.32 -75.45 9.16
CA GLU A 289 22.39 -74.42 8.68
C GLU A 289 22.94 -73.00 8.88
N ILE A 290 23.48 -72.70 10.06
CA ILE A 290 24.07 -71.39 10.38
C ILE A 290 25.24 -71.09 9.44
N ILE A 291 26.12 -72.07 9.19
CA ILE A 291 27.27 -71.92 8.29
C ILE A 291 26.81 -71.63 6.86
N ASN A 292 25.70 -72.21 6.41
CA ASN A 292 25.17 -71.99 5.05
C ASN A 292 24.44 -70.65 4.88
N GLU A 293 23.79 -70.14 5.93
CA GLU A 293 23.07 -68.85 5.89
C GLU A 293 24.02 -67.64 6.06
N LEU A 294 25.14 -67.82 6.77
CA LEU A 294 26.08 -66.75 7.07
C LEU A 294 26.61 -65.99 5.82
N PRO A 295 26.95 -66.65 4.69
CA PRO A 295 27.37 -65.97 3.48
C PRO A 295 26.29 -65.05 2.89
N PHE A 296 25.02 -65.46 2.92
CA PHE A 296 23.92 -64.63 2.41
C PHE A 296 23.80 -63.34 3.23
N ILE A 297 23.83 -63.46 4.56
CA ILE A 297 23.80 -62.30 5.47
C ILE A 297 24.99 -61.37 5.23
N LEU A 298 26.19 -61.93 5.01
CA LEU A 298 27.39 -61.13 4.71
C LEU A 298 27.24 -60.38 3.38
N THR A 299 26.74 -61.02 2.33
CA THR A 299 26.51 -60.35 1.03
C THR A 299 25.45 -59.26 1.11
N GLU A 300 24.38 -59.48 1.87
CA GLU A 300 23.34 -58.47 2.08
C GLU A 300 23.89 -57.27 2.86
N ASN A 301 24.73 -57.51 3.86
CA ASN A 301 25.39 -56.45 4.62
C ASN A 301 26.37 -55.64 3.77
N GLU A 302 27.13 -56.28 2.87
CA GLU A 302 27.97 -55.59 1.89
C GLU A 302 27.14 -54.72 0.94
N PHE A 303 26.01 -55.23 0.46
CA PHE A 303 25.07 -54.48 -0.36
C PHE A 303 24.56 -53.23 0.38
N PHE A 304 24.06 -53.37 1.61
CA PHE A 304 23.61 -52.22 2.40
C PHE A 304 24.73 -51.23 2.72
N SER A 305 25.95 -51.70 2.93
CA SER A 305 27.13 -50.84 3.11
C SER A 305 27.42 -50.03 1.85
N SER A 306 27.38 -50.65 0.67
CA SER A 306 27.53 -49.96 -0.62
C SER A 306 26.40 -48.94 -0.88
N GLU A 307 25.16 -49.28 -0.53
CA GLU A 307 24.03 -48.37 -0.67
C GLU A 307 24.15 -47.17 0.31
N ASN A 308 24.64 -47.39 1.52
CA ASN A 308 24.88 -46.32 2.49
C ASN A 308 26.00 -45.38 2.05
N THR A 309 27.07 -45.91 1.45
CA THR A 309 28.16 -45.07 0.91
C THR A 309 27.66 -44.20 -0.26
N THR A 310 26.86 -44.76 -1.19
CA THR A 310 26.25 -43.96 -2.28
C THR A 310 25.25 -42.91 -1.78
N LYS A 311 24.45 -43.23 -0.76
CA LYS A 311 23.59 -42.24 -0.08
C LYS A 311 24.41 -41.12 0.58
N SER A 312 25.54 -41.47 1.18
CA SER A 312 26.43 -40.48 1.81
C SER A 312 27.06 -39.53 0.79
N THR A 313 27.57 -40.05 -0.34
CA THR A 313 28.16 -39.22 -1.40
C THR A 313 27.11 -38.32 -2.06
N LEU A 314 25.89 -38.81 -2.28
CA LEU A 314 24.78 -37.98 -2.78
C LEU A 314 24.43 -36.85 -1.79
N LYS A 315 24.37 -37.15 -0.50
CA LYS A 315 24.12 -36.15 0.55
C LYS A 315 25.20 -35.06 0.57
N GLU A 316 26.47 -35.44 0.44
CA GLU A 316 27.59 -34.48 0.36
C GLU A 316 27.50 -33.58 -0.87
N SER A 317 27.17 -34.15 -2.03
CA SER A 317 26.94 -33.40 -3.28
C SER A 317 25.81 -32.37 -3.12
N LEU A 318 24.65 -32.80 -2.59
CA LEU A 318 23.52 -31.91 -2.33
C LEU A 318 23.87 -30.80 -1.33
N MET A 319 24.66 -31.10 -0.29
CA MET A 319 25.14 -30.06 0.64
C MET A 319 26.06 -29.04 -0.05
N GLN A 320 26.89 -29.47 -1.00
CA GLN A 320 27.74 -28.58 -1.78
C GLN A 320 26.91 -27.65 -2.68
N ASP A 321 25.87 -28.18 -3.33
CA ASP A 321 24.96 -27.39 -4.17
C ASP A 321 24.14 -26.39 -3.35
N ILE A 322 23.68 -26.77 -2.16
CA ILE A 322 23.03 -25.84 -1.22
C ILE A 322 23.98 -24.69 -0.87
N ARG A 323 25.27 -24.96 -0.63
CA ARG A 323 26.26 -23.90 -0.35
C ARG A 323 26.46 -22.98 -1.56
N ARG A 324 26.56 -23.53 -2.77
CA ARG A 324 26.67 -22.75 -4.01
C ARG A 324 25.46 -21.85 -4.24
N LEU A 325 24.24 -22.38 -4.08
CA LEU A 325 23.01 -21.60 -4.21
C LEU A 325 22.91 -20.49 -3.16
N LYS A 326 23.30 -20.77 -1.91
CA LYS A 326 23.35 -19.74 -0.86
C LYS A 326 24.34 -18.63 -1.19
N GLN A 327 25.52 -18.96 -1.71
CA GLN A 327 26.52 -17.98 -2.12
C GLN A 327 26.00 -17.13 -3.29
N ALA A 328 25.47 -17.76 -4.35
CA ALA A 328 24.90 -17.05 -5.49
C ALA A 328 23.72 -16.13 -5.09
N ALA A 329 22.88 -16.56 -4.15
CA ALA A 329 21.82 -15.72 -3.61
C ALA A 329 22.36 -14.51 -2.83
N ALA A 330 23.42 -14.70 -2.03
CA ALA A 330 24.06 -13.61 -1.30
C ALA A 330 24.68 -12.57 -2.26
N ASP A 331 25.39 -13.03 -3.29
CA ASP A 331 26.00 -12.17 -4.30
C ASP A 331 24.93 -11.39 -5.10
N ASN A 332 23.80 -12.04 -5.43
CA ASN A 332 22.66 -11.39 -6.09
C ASN A 332 22.01 -10.32 -5.19
N ILE A 333 21.82 -10.61 -3.90
CA ILE A 333 21.29 -9.63 -2.94
C ILE A 333 22.21 -8.42 -2.86
N GLU A 334 23.53 -8.63 -2.83
CA GLU A 334 24.50 -7.54 -2.76
C GLU A 334 24.52 -6.70 -4.05
N SER A 335 24.42 -7.35 -5.22
CA SER A 335 24.26 -6.65 -6.51
C SER A 335 23.00 -5.77 -6.54
N ILE A 336 21.86 -6.28 -6.04
CA ILE A 336 20.60 -5.53 -5.98
C ILE A 336 20.70 -4.36 -5.00
N LYS A 337 21.34 -4.54 -3.83
CA LYS A 337 21.57 -3.44 -2.87
C LYS A 337 22.40 -2.32 -3.49
N ASN A 338 23.45 -2.64 -4.24
CA ASN A 338 24.28 -1.64 -4.91
C ASN A 338 23.48 -0.87 -5.96
N LYS A 339 22.69 -1.55 -6.79
CA LYS A 339 21.77 -0.89 -7.74
C LYS A 339 20.74 0.01 -7.04
N LEU A 340 20.22 -0.43 -5.90
CA LEU A 340 19.29 0.37 -5.10
C LEU A 340 19.97 1.63 -4.56
N LYS A 341 21.21 1.53 -4.09
CA LYS A 341 21.99 2.67 -3.64
C LYS A 341 22.23 3.68 -4.77
N ASP A 342 22.65 3.20 -5.94
CA ASP A 342 22.89 4.06 -7.11
C ASP A 342 21.61 4.79 -7.55
N THR A 343 20.45 4.12 -7.53
CA THR A 343 19.16 4.74 -7.87
C THR A 343 18.69 5.75 -6.83
N VAL A 344 18.98 5.51 -5.54
CA VAL A 344 18.72 6.49 -4.47
C VAL A 344 19.57 7.72 -4.66
N ASP A 345 20.87 7.56 -4.94
CA ASP A 345 21.80 8.67 -5.17
C ASP A 345 21.35 9.51 -6.39
N GLN A 346 20.99 8.86 -7.50
CA GLN A 346 20.40 9.53 -8.67
C GLN A 346 19.11 10.30 -8.36
N ASN A 347 18.23 9.74 -7.53
CA ASN A 347 16.99 10.40 -7.14
C ASN A 347 17.26 11.62 -6.23
N THR A 348 18.27 11.56 -5.37
CA THR A 348 18.70 12.72 -4.57
C THR A 348 19.26 13.84 -5.44
N ASP A 349 20.07 13.51 -6.45
CA ASP A 349 20.59 14.48 -7.43
C ASP A 349 19.47 15.14 -8.24
N LEU A 350 18.49 14.35 -8.71
CA LEU A 350 17.32 14.87 -9.42
C LEU A 350 16.47 15.76 -8.53
N SER A 351 16.26 15.38 -7.27
CA SER A 351 15.53 16.20 -6.30
C SER A 351 16.22 17.54 -6.06
N GLN A 352 17.55 17.55 -5.97
CA GLN A 352 18.33 18.79 -5.84
C GLN A 352 18.19 19.68 -7.10
N LYS A 353 18.26 19.09 -8.31
CA LYS A 353 18.03 19.82 -9.57
C LYS A 353 16.62 20.41 -9.67
N CYS A 354 15.59 19.69 -9.21
CA CYS A 354 14.23 20.23 -9.13
C CYS A 354 14.14 21.45 -8.21
N LEU A 355 14.74 21.39 -7.02
CA LEU A 355 14.79 22.52 -6.09
C LEU A 355 15.53 23.74 -6.68
N GLU A 356 16.61 23.52 -7.44
CA GLU A 356 17.31 24.60 -8.14
C GLU A 356 16.45 25.24 -9.22
N MET A 357 15.70 24.44 -9.99
CA MET A 357 14.78 24.94 -11.00
C MET A 357 13.60 25.70 -10.39
N GLU A 358 13.04 25.21 -9.27
CA GLU A 358 11.99 25.92 -8.53
C GLU A 358 12.48 27.31 -8.08
N LYS A 359 13.69 27.42 -7.54
CA LYS A 359 14.30 28.71 -7.18
C LYS A 359 14.41 29.64 -8.38
N LYS A 360 14.86 29.14 -9.54
CA LYS A 360 14.94 29.94 -10.77
C LYS A 360 13.56 30.43 -11.23
N THR A 361 12.53 29.58 -11.14
CA THR A 361 11.17 29.98 -11.49
C THR A 361 10.59 31.02 -10.54
N GLU A 362 10.96 31.00 -9.26
CA GLU A 362 10.53 32.01 -8.30
C GLU A 362 11.17 33.37 -8.61
N VAL A 363 12.47 33.40 -8.91
CA VAL A 363 13.16 34.65 -9.33
C VAL A 363 12.51 35.24 -10.58
N LEU A 364 12.24 34.43 -11.61
CA LEU A 364 11.57 34.89 -12.83
C LEU A 364 10.14 35.40 -12.55
N ARG A 365 9.43 34.78 -11.59
CA ARG A 365 8.10 35.24 -11.18
C ARG A 365 8.16 36.61 -10.50
N GLU A 366 9.15 36.82 -9.63
CA GLU A 366 9.38 38.12 -9.00
C GLU A 366 9.74 39.20 -10.03
N GLU A 367 10.57 38.89 -11.01
CA GLU A 367 10.92 39.81 -12.11
C GLU A 367 9.70 40.17 -12.96
N TYR A 368 8.87 39.16 -13.31
CA TYR A 368 7.61 39.38 -14.01
C TYR A 368 6.67 40.31 -13.24
N ASN A 369 6.53 40.08 -11.92
CA ASN A 369 5.69 40.92 -11.06
C ASN A 369 6.19 42.37 -11.02
N LYS A 370 7.50 42.59 -10.90
CA LYS A 370 8.12 43.93 -10.97
C LYS A 370 7.85 44.62 -12.31
N LEU A 371 7.93 43.86 -13.42
CA LEU A 371 7.64 44.40 -14.75
C LEU A 371 6.16 44.77 -14.90
N ALA A 372 5.26 43.94 -14.38
CA ALA A 372 3.82 44.19 -14.36
C ALA A 372 3.43 45.40 -13.50
N GLU A 373 4.12 45.64 -12.39
CA GLU A 373 3.98 46.86 -11.59
C GLU A 373 4.41 48.10 -12.36
N LYS A 374 5.59 48.08 -13.00
CA LYS A 374 6.04 49.19 -13.87
C LYS A 374 5.05 49.50 -14.99
N PHE A 375 4.46 48.47 -15.61
CA PHE A 375 3.42 48.65 -16.61
C PHE A 375 2.17 49.34 -16.05
N ARG A 376 1.76 48.96 -14.82
CA ARG A 376 0.63 49.59 -14.11
C ARG A 376 0.90 51.06 -13.76
N GLU A 377 2.14 51.41 -13.41
CA GLU A 377 2.53 52.80 -13.13
C GLU A 377 2.55 53.68 -14.38
N LEU A 378 2.84 53.10 -15.55
CA LEU A 378 2.89 53.83 -16.81
C LEU A 378 1.51 54.07 -17.44
N GLN A 379 0.54 53.18 -17.22
CA GLN A 379 -0.82 53.32 -17.76
C GLN A 379 -1.56 54.62 -17.40
N PRO A 380 -1.59 55.11 -16.14
CA PRO A 380 -2.35 56.31 -15.79
C PRO A 380 -1.76 57.61 -16.38
N LYS A 381 -0.46 57.62 -16.75
CA LYS A 381 0.16 58.81 -17.38
C LYS A 381 -0.29 59.05 -18.82
N GLN A 382 -0.94 58.07 -19.46
CA GLN A 382 -1.51 58.22 -20.81
C GLN A 382 -2.97 58.69 -20.83
N LYS A 383 -3.66 58.79 -19.68
CA LYS A 383 -5.11 59.11 -19.59
C LYS A 383 -5.46 60.59 -19.33
N ILE A 384 -4.52 61.52 -19.45
CA ILE A 384 -4.76 62.95 -19.15
C ILE A 384 -5.35 63.72 -20.35
N PHE A 385 -5.50 63.11 -21.53
CA PHE A 385 -6.05 63.77 -22.72
C PHE A 385 -7.31 63.09 -23.27
N GLY A 386 -8.50 63.50 -22.78
CA GLY A 386 -9.72 63.34 -23.57
C GLY A 386 -11.04 63.23 -22.80
N GLN A 387 -11.66 64.36 -22.47
CA GLN A 387 -13.03 64.41 -21.93
C GLN A 387 -14.13 64.04 -22.96
N ASN A 388 -13.75 63.59 -24.16
CA ASN A 388 -14.64 63.05 -25.20
C ASN A 388 -14.10 61.71 -25.73
N GLU A 389 -13.46 60.89 -24.88
CA GLU A 389 -12.95 59.59 -25.30
C GLU A 389 -14.09 58.63 -25.67
N GLU A 390 -14.13 58.32 -26.95
CA GLU A 390 -14.85 57.19 -27.52
C GLU A 390 -14.35 55.89 -26.87
N LYS A 391 -15.18 55.27 -26.03
CA LYS A 391 -14.85 54.02 -25.34
C LYS A 391 -15.40 52.83 -26.13
N LEU A 392 -14.65 51.73 -26.19
CA LEU A 392 -15.10 50.48 -26.78
C LEU A 392 -15.77 49.59 -25.71
N CYS A 393 -17.02 49.18 -25.96
CA CYS A 393 -17.74 48.29 -25.06
C CYS A 393 -17.16 46.87 -25.08
N LYS A 394 -16.75 46.30 -23.94
CA LYS A 394 -16.20 44.93 -23.86
C LYS A 394 -17.18 43.84 -24.34
N ARG A 395 -18.49 44.12 -24.26
CA ARG A 395 -19.54 43.14 -24.53
C ARG A 395 -20.00 43.13 -25.98
N CYS A 396 -20.21 44.30 -26.59
CA CYS A 396 -20.70 44.41 -27.98
C CYS A 396 -19.68 45.01 -28.94
N ASN A 397 -18.50 45.42 -28.47
CA ASN A 397 -17.44 46.11 -29.22
C ASN A 397 -17.88 47.39 -29.94
N SER A 398 -19.09 47.90 -29.68
CA SER A 398 -19.52 49.20 -30.18
C SER A 398 -18.78 50.31 -29.46
N ILE A 399 -18.37 51.32 -30.23
CA ILE A 399 -17.84 52.58 -29.71
C ILE A 399 -19.01 53.35 -29.09
N TYR A 400 -18.81 53.89 -27.91
CA TYR A 400 -19.81 54.70 -27.22
C TYR A 400 -19.12 55.85 -26.47
N THR A 401 -19.82 56.97 -26.34
CA THR A 401 -19.43 58.06 -25.46
C THR A 401 -20.19 57.92 -24.14
N GLU A 402 -19.60 58.34 -23.02
CA GLU A 402 -20.27 58.23 -21.71
C GLU A 402 -21.58 59.02 -21.65
N LYS A 403 -21.70 60.11 -22.43
CA LYS A 403 -22.93 60.91 -22.54
C LYS A 403 -24.07 60.14 -23.21
N GLU A 404 -23.76 59.14 -24.04
CA GLU A 404 -24.73 58.31 -24.76
C GLU A 404 -24.89 56.90 -24.14
N ASN A 405 -24.22 56.64 -23.00
CA ASN A 405 -24.22 55.33 -22.34
C ASN A 405 -25.43 55.12 -21.41
N PHE A 406 -26.61 55.00 -22.01
CA PHE A 406 -27.85 54.70 -21.31
C PHE A 406 -27.97 53.21 -20.96
N ASN A 407 -28.87 52.87 -20.02
CA ASN A 407 -29.11 51.49 -19.56
C ASN A 407 -29.50 50.50 -20.68
N TRP A 408 -29.81 51.00 -21.87
CA TRP A 408 -30.30 50.23 -22.99
C TRP A 408 -29.41 50.29 -24.25
N SER A 409 -28.25 50.96 -24.16
CA SER A 409 -27.38 51.20 -25.32
C SER A 409 -26.63 49.93 -25.77
N CYS A 410 -26.29 49.01 -24.87
CA CYS A 410 -25.60 47.76 -25.21
C CYS A 410 -26.57 46.58 -25.24
N VAL A 411 -26.74 45.96 -26.42
CA VAL A 411 -27.66 44.83 -26.59
C VAL A 411 -26.89 43.54 -26.86
N ILE A 412 -26.97 42.57 -25.94
CA ILE A 412 -26.22 41.31 -25.99
C ILE A 412 -27.05 40.06 -25.73
N HIS A 413 -26.60 38.92 -26.24
CA HIS A 413 -27.16 37.62 -25.89
C HIS A 413 -26.63 37.16 -24.53
N LYS A 414 -27.51 36.69 -23.65
CA LYS A 414 -27.11 36.16 -22.34
C LYS A 414 -26.45 34.77 -22.44
N SER A 415 -26.81 34.01 -23.46
CA SER A 415 -26.32 32.66 -23.73
C SER A 415 -25.28 32.68 -24.85
N GLU A 416 -24.31 31.78 -24.80
CA GLU A 416 -23.38 31.54 -25.92
C GLU A 416 -24.09 30.93 -27.13
N TRP A 417 -23.55 31.18 -28.32
CA TRP A 417 -24.05 30.65 -29.58
C TRP A 417 -23.81 29.14 -29.68
N THR A 418 -24.86 28.32 -29.68
CA THR A 418 -24.74 26.85 -29.77
C THR A 418 -24.66 26.32 -31.21
N ASN A 419 -24.02 27.07 -32.11
CA ASN A 419 -23.95 26.82 -33.56
C ASN A 419 -25.29 26.78 -34.33
N LYS A 420 -26.45 26.72 -33.64
CA LYS A 420 -27.78 26.67 -34.25
C LYS A 420 -28.74 27.75 -33.76
N ILE A 421 -28.70 28.09 -32.47
CA ILE A 421 -29.63 29.05 -31.88
C ILE A 421 -29.04 29.69 -30.60
N TYR A 422 -29.38 30.95 -30.34
CA TYR A 422 -29.17 31.58 -29.05
C TYR A 422 -30.29 31.15 -28.10
N TRP A 423 -29.93 30.44 -27.02
CA TRP A 423 -30.91 29.97 -26.03
C TRP A 423 -31.68 31.09 -25.33
N CYS A 424 -31.15 32.32 -25.27
CA CYS A 424 -31.83 33.42 -24.60
C CYS A 424 -33.06 33.97 -25.34
N CYS A 425 -33.11 33.89 -26.67
CA CYS A 425 -34.17 34.54 -27.47
C CYS A 425 -34.57 33.80 -28.74
N GLY A 426 -33.99 32.63 -29.00
CA GLY A 426 -34.33 31.84 -30.18
C GLY A 426 -33.78 32.37 -31.50
N ALA A 427 -32.91 33.38 -31.48
CA ALA A 427 -32.34 33.89 -32.72
C ALA A 427 -31.42 32.84 -33.36
N THR A 428 -31.55 32.62 -34.67
CA THR A 428 -30.88 31.53 -35.43
C THR A 428 -29.65 31.99 -36.20
N LYS A 429 -29.30 33.28 -36.13
CA LYS A 429 -28.09 33.83 -36.74
C LYS A 429 -27.12 34.24 -35.65
N LYS A 430 -25.84 33.88 -35.81
CA LYS A 430 -24.75 34.26 -34.89
C LYS A 430 -24.65 35.79 -34.71
N GLU A 431 -24.97 36.55 -35.75
CA GLU A 431 -24.90 38.02 -35.81
C GLU A 431 -26.20 38.72 -35.43
N SER A 432 -27.20 38.00 -34.94
CA SER A 432 -28.44 38.62 -34.47
C SER A 432 -28.18 39.58 -33.31
N VAL A 433 -28.89 40.71 -33.28
CA VAL A 433 -28.84 41.67 -32.17
C VAL A 433 -29.24 40.95 -30.89
N GLY A 434 -28.56 41.27 -29.79
CA GLY A 434 -28.79 40.65 -28.49
C GLY A 434 -30.22 40.74 -27.97
N CYS A 435 -30.51 39.94 -26.95
CA CYS A 435 -31.81 39.90 -26.28
C CYS A 435 -31.87 40.73 -24.98
N VAL A 436 -30.71 41.06 -24.40
CA VAL A 436 -30.58 41.77 -23.12
C VAL A 436 -29.97 43.13 -23.35
N LYS A 437 -30.68 44.18 -22.91
CA LYS A 437 -30.21 45.56 -22.96
C LYS A 437 -29.51 45.93 -21.65
N THR A 438 -28.29 46.45 -21.73
CA THR A 438 -27.46 46.88 -20.59
C THR A 438 -26.70 48.17 -20.94
N LYS A 439 -26.09 48.83 -19.96
CA LYS A 439 -25.08 49.87 -20.25
C LYS A 439 -23.87 49.25 -20.95
N HIS A 440 -23.23 50.01 -21.83
CA HIS A 440 -21.89 49.65 -22.27
C HIS A 440 -20.92 49.68 -21.09
N ILE A 441 -20.02 48.70 -21.05
CA ILE A 441 -18.99 48.60 -20.00
C ILE A 441 -17.65 48.70 -20.71
N SER A 442 -16.83 49.68 -20.32
CA SER A 442 -15.48 49.82 -20.86
C SER A 442 -14.62 48.63 -20.44
N LYS A 443 -13.62 48.30 -21.25
CA LYS A 443 -12.68 47.22 -20.92
C LYS A 443 -12.01 47.43 -19.55
N GLU A 444 -11.78 48.69 -19.20
CA GLU A 444 -11.14 49.14 -17.97
C GLU A 444 -12.08 49.03 -16.74
N GLU A 445 -13.35 49.39 -16.88
CA GLU A 445 -14.34 49.20 -15.81
C GLU A 445 -14.62 47.72 -15.54
N ALA A 446 -14.59 46.87 -16.57
CA ALA A 446 -14.78 45.43 -16.41
C ALA A 446 -13.66 44.77 -15.60
N GLU A 447 -12.41 45.23 -15.75
CA GLU A 447 -11.27 44.75 -14.96
C GLU A 447 -11.32 45.26 -13.51
N ASN A 448 -11.75 46.49 -13.28
CA ASN A 448 -11.98 47.01 -11.93
C ASN A 448 -13.14 46.31 -11.21
N PHE A 449 -14.20 45.89 -11.92
CA PHE A 449 -15.32 45.17 -11.31
C PHE A 449 -14.96 43.72 -10.94
N GLU A 450 -14.02 43.09 -11.65
CA GLU A 450 -13.49 41.76 -11.31
C GLU A 450 -12.48 41.79 -10.14
N LEU A 451 -11.81 42.93 -9.92
CA LEU A 451 -10.92 43.15 -8.77
C LEU A 451 -11.69 43.48 -7.47
N ILE A 452 -12.94 43.94 -7.55
CA ILE A 452 -13.87 44.01 -6.40
C ILE A 452 -14.54 42.63 -6.24
N THR A 453 -13.74 41.57 -6.11
CA THR A 453 -14.21 40.39 -5.40
C THR A 453 -14.22 40.74 -3.90
N PRO A 454 -15.32 40.45 -3.17
CA PRO A 454 -15.48 40.87 -1.79
C PRO A 454 -14.57 40.04 -0.88
N GLN A 455 -13.31 40.45 -0.76
CA GLN A 455 -12.42 40.02 0.32
C GLN A 455 -12.49 40.96 1.54
N GLY A 456 -13.33 42.00 1.50
CA GLY A 456 -13.65 42.84 2.67
C GLY A 456 -14.90 42.37 3.39
N ASP A 457 -14.81 42.22 4.71
CA ASP A 457 -15.71 41.60 5.69
C ASP A 457 -17.17 42.11 5.80
N ASN A 458 -17.79 42.67 4.76
CA ASN A 458 -19.20 43.04 4.75
C ASN A 458 -20.11 41.91 4.27
N LYS A 459 -20.15 40.78 4.99
CA LYS A 459 -21.03 39.63 4.69
C LYS A 459 -22.50 39.86 5.06
N ASP A 460 -22.81 40.91 5.81
CA ASP A 460 -24.12 41.05 6.46
C ASP A 460 -25.22 41.74 5.62
N LYS A 461 -24.95 42.09 4.36
CA LYS A 461 -25.96 42.73 3.47
C LYS A 461 -26.12 42.09 2.09
N LEU A 462 -25.74 40.82 1.93
CA LEU A 462 -26.03 40.08 0.69
C LEU A 462 -27.50 39.63 0.69
N PHE A 463 -28.35 40.34 -0.06
CA PHE A 463 -29.76 39.99 -0.29
C PHE A 463 -29.86 38.98 -1.44
N CYS A 464 -30.32 37.76 -1.17
CA CYS A 464 -30.49 36.76 -2.21
C CYS A 464 -31.77 37.02 -3.00
N THR A 465 -31.66 37.28 -4.30
CA THR A 465 -32.83 37.51 -5.17
C THR A 465 -33.71 36.27 -5.38
N SER A 466 -33.15 35.04 -5.33
CA SER A 466 -33.94 33.80 -5.50
C SER A 466 -34.82 33.45 -4.30
N CYS A 467 -34.35 33.66 -3.07
CA CYS A 467 -35.10 33.28 -1.87
C CYS A 467 -35.52 34.46 -0.98
N ARG A 468 -35.12 35.69 -1.34
CA ARG A 468 -35.40 36.94 -0.62
C ARG A 468 -34.96 36.93 0.85
N THR A 469 -33.93 36.15 1.19
CA THR A 469 -33.35 36.15 2.53
C THR A 469 -31.93 36.70 2.52
N ASN A 470 -31.55 37.36 3.61
CA ASN A 470 -30.24 37.99 3.76
C ASN A 470 -29.18 36.96 4.17
N GLY A 471 -27.93 37.21 3.81
CA GLY A 471 -26.76 36.46 4.29
C GLY A 471 -26.15 35.46 3.29
N HIS A 472 -26.62 35.43 2.04
CA HIS A 472 -25.98 34.64 0.99
C HIS A 472 -26.23 35.23 -0.41
N SER A 473 -25.32 34.97 -1.33
CA SER A 473 -25.44 35.39 -2.73
C SER A 473 -26.38 34.47 -3.52
N LEU A 474 -26.87 34.92 -4.68
CA LEU A 474 -27.66 34.09 -5.60
C LEU A 474 -26.99 32.73 -5.85
N ASN A 475 -25.66 32.72 -6.04
CA ASN A 475 -24.85 31.53 -6.33
C ASN A 475 -24.65 30.60 -5.12
N SER A 476 -25.06 31.00 -3.93
CA SER A 476 -25.00 30.16 -2.72
C SER A 476 -26.38 29.90 -2.12
N CYS A 477 -27.44 30.18 -2.89
CA CYS A 477 -28.82 30.08 -2.42
C CYS A 477 -29.24 28.64 -2.16
N PRO A 478 -29.52 28.24 -0.90
CA PRO A 478 -29.89 26.86 -0.57
C PRO A 478 -31.27 26.45 -1.09
N LYS A 479 -32.08 27.43 -1.54
CA LYS A 479 -33.38 27.20 -2.16
C LYS A 479 -33.33 27.26 -3.69
N ASP A 480 -32.18 27.52 -4.31
CA ASP A 480 -32.07 27.54 -5.77
C ASP A 480 -32.20 26.12 -6.35
N PRO A 481 -33.23 25.86 -7.17
CA PRO A 481 -33.49 24.54 -7.75
C PRO A 481 -32.48 24.17 -8.84
N ASN A 482 -31.68 25.11 -9.36
CA ASN A 482 -30.66 24.80 -10.36
C ASN A 482 -29.32 24.41 -9.71
N PRO A 483 -28.71 23.28 -10.11
CA PRO A 483 -27.35 22.94 -9.68
C PRO A 483 -26.36 23.91 -10.34
N ASN A 484 -25.56 24.60 -9.52
CA ASN A 484 -24.60 25.56 -10.05
C ASN A 484 -23.48 24.81 -10.78
N SER A 485 -23.27 25.15 -12.06
CA SER A 485 -22.25 24.54 -12.93
C SER A 485 -20.80 24.78 -12.49
N PHE A 486 -20.57 25.63 -11.46
CA PHE A 486 -19.26 26.01 -10.95
C PHE A 486 -18.94 25.53 -9.52
N SER A 487 -19.86 24.86 -8.83
CA SER A 487 -19.59 24.31 -7.49
C SER A 487 -18.93 22.93 -7.57
N ASP A 488 -17.92 22.70 -6.73
CA ASP A 488 -17.24 21.40 -6.59
C ASP A 488 -18.30 20.30 -6.35
N ARG A 489 -18.30 19.26 -7.20
CA ARG A 489 -19.33 18.22 -7.27
C ARG A 489 -19.61 17.56 -5.91
N LYS A 490 -18.59 17.47 -5.04
CA LYS A 490 -18.74 16.96 -3.67
C LYS A 490 -19.51 17.91 -2.75
N SER A 491 -19.26 19.21 -2.85
CA SER A 491 -19.98 20.22 -2.07
C SER A 491 -21.47 20.28 -2.47
N GLU A 492 -21.75 20.16 -3.76
CA GLU A 492 -23.12 20.09 -4.29
C GLU A 492 -23.81 18.80 -3.83
N GLN A 493 -23.11 17.66 -3.83
CA GLN A 493 -23.66 16.40 -3.31
C GLN A 493 -24.05 16.50 -1.83
N ILE A 494 -23.25 17.17 -1.00
CA ILE A 494 -23.54 17.40 0.42
C ILE A 494 -24.75 18.34 0.56
N ARG A 495 -24.81 19.41 -0.24
CA ARG A 495 -25.94 20.36 -0.28
C ARG A 495 -27.25 19.64 -0.60
N THR A 496 -27.29 18.87 -1.69
CA THR A 496 -28.48 18.11 -2.10
C THR A 496 -28.89 17.10 -1.05
N ARG A 497 -27.94 16.39 -0.43
CA ARG A 497 -28.21 15.41 0.63
C ARG A 497 -28.79 16.07 1.89
N ASN A 498 -28.34 17.26 2.25
CA ASN A 498 -28.86 18.03 3.38
C ASN A 498 -30.27 18.59 3.10
N SER A 499 -30.53 19.05 1.87
CA SER A 499 -31.86 19.50 1.43
C SER A 499 -32.88 18.35 1.43
N ILE A 500 -32.46 17.16 0.99
CA ILE A 500 -33.28 15.94 1.05
C ILE A 500 -33.55 15.54 2.50
N ARG A 501 -32.52 15.57 3.38
CA ARG A 501 -32.69 15.26 4.81
C ARG A 501 -33.65 16.21 5.54
N LYS A 502 -33.68 17.49 5.17
CA LYS A 502 -34.65 18.44 5.72
C LYS A 502 -36.08 18.17 5.21
N ARG A 503 -36.24 17.69 3.97
CA ARG A 503 -37.55 17.23 3.46
C ARG A 503 -38.01 15.92 4.09
N THR A 504 -37.11 14.98 4.39
CA THR A 504 -37.48 13.71 5.05
C THR A 504 -37.90 13.87 6.51
N LYS A 505 -37.44 14.92 7.22
CA LYS A 505 -37.97 15.25 8.55
C LYS A 505 -39.42 15.75 8.54
N ILE A 506 -39.87 16.35 7.42
CA ILE A 506 -41.28 16.74 7.24
C ILE A 506 -42.12 15.53 6.78
N GLY A 507 -41.51 14.58 6.06
CA GLY A 507 -42.15 13.31 5.66
C GLY A 507 -42.31 12.27 6.79
N GLN A 508 -41.61 12.42 7.93
CA GLN A 508 -41.70 11.48 9.05
C GLN A 508 -43.06 11.49 9.77
N LEU A 509 -43.87 12.53 9.62
CA LEU A 509 -45.25 12.54 10.14
C LEU A 509 -46.22 11.70 9.29
N ASN A 510 -45.86 11.34 8.04
CA ASN A 510 -46.69 10.53 7.14
C ASN A 510 -46.20 9.09 6.97
N PHE A 511 -45.09 8.69 7.59
CA PHE A 511 -44.52 7.34 7.43
C PHE A 511 -45.05 6.32 8.46
N ASP A 512 -45.59 6.79 9.59
CA ASP A 512 -46.19 5.91 10.62
C ASP A 512 -47.50 5.26 10.18
N SER A 513 -48.19 5.81 9.18
CA SER A 513 -49.40 5.23 8.58
C SER A 513 -49.07 4.11 7.57
N SER A 514 -47.98 4.22 6.80
CA SER A 514 -47.56 3.17 5.85
C SER A 514 -46.87 1.98 6.51
N ALA A 515 -46.19 2.18 7.65
CA ALA A 515 -45.56 1.09 8.40
C ALA A 515 -46.57 0.08 8.99
N ARG A 516 -47.80 0.52 9.28
CA ARG A 516 -48.88 -0.38 9.76
C ARG A 516 -49.42 -1.30 8.66
N ILE A 517 -49.40 -0.86 7.40
CA ILE A 517 -49.89 -1.66 6.25
C ILE A 517 -48.84 -2.70 5.81
N LEU A 518 -47.54 -2.39 5.93
CA LEU A 518 -46.47 -3.33 5.60
C LEU A 518 -46.28 -4.45 6.64
N ASN A 519 -46.64 -4.20 7.90
CA ASN A 519 -46.61 -5.22 8.94
C ASN A 519 -47.79 -6.21 8.86
N SER A 520 -48.96 -5.81 8.31
CA SER A 520 -50.08 -6.74 8.07
C SER A 520 -49.83 -7.69 6.90
N LEU A 521 -49.02 -7.30 5.91
CA LEU A 521 -48.63 -8.17 4.79
C LEU A 521 -47.53 -9.18 5.14
N LYS A 522 -46.67 -8.89 6.13
CA LYS A 522 -45.62 -9.83 6.57
C LYS A 522 -46.14 -11.07 7.32
N TYR A 523 -47.36 -11.05 7.82
CA TYR A 523 -47.96 -12.21 8.48
C TYR A 523 -48.70 -13.17 7.53
N ARG A 524 -48.90 -12.82 6.24
CA ARG A 524 -49.52 -13.71 5.25
C ARG A 524 -48.52 -14.55 4.43
N ASN A 525 -47.24 -14.18 4.36
CA ASN A 525 -46.25 -14.85 3.49
C ASN A 525 -45.31 -15.84 4.21
N LYS A 526 -45.54 -16.17 5.49
CA LYS A 526 -44.70 -17.13 6.23
C LYS A 526 -45.06 -18.61 6.02
N SER A 527 -46.07 -18.95 5.22
CA SER A 527 -46.52 -20.34 5.04
C SER A 527 -46.10 -21.02 3.72
N ALA A 528 -45.42 -20.35 2.80
CA ALA A 528 -45.27 -20.86 1.43
C ALA A 528 -43.83 -20.98 0.89
N ASN A 529 -42.78 -20.86 1.71
CA ASN A 529 -41.42 -20.87 1.14
C ASN A 529 -40.33 -21.52 2.02
N LYS A 530 -40.65 -22.67 2.64
CA LYS A 530 -39.68 -23.47 3.42
C LYS A 530 -39.10 -24.68 2.70
N GLU A 531 -39.46 -24.98 1.45
CA GLU A 531 -39.03 -26.23 0.80
C GLU A 531 -37.80 -26.13 -0.13
N ASN A 532 -37.36 -24.95 -0.55
CA ASN A 532 -36.32 -24.86 -1.59
C ASN A 532 -34.90 -24.46 -1.12
N SER A 533 -34.67 -24.16 0.17
CA SER A 533 -33.30 -23.81 0.66
C SER A 533 -32.52 -24.94 1.35
N PHE A 534 -33.11 -26.13 1.50
CA PHE A 534 -32.47 -27.25 2.19
C PHE A 534 -31.78 -28.28 1.28
N ARG A 535 -31.89 -28.16 -0.05
CA ARG A 535 -31.25 -29.09 -1.00
C ARG A 535 -29.78 -28.76 -1.29
N GLU A 536 -29.36 -27.49 -1.26
CA GLU A 536 -27.96 -27.12 -1.55
C GLU A 536 -26.99 -27.30 -0.37
N ILE A 537 -27.48 -27.25 0.87
CA ILE A 537 -26.62 -27.49 2.05
C ILE A 537 -26.41 -29.00 2.28
N SER A 538 -27.36 -29.83 1.83
CA SER A 538 -27.25 -31.29 1.94
C SER A 538 -26.27 -31.90 0.94
N SER A 539 -26.11 -31.30 -0.25
CA SER A 539 -25.12 -31.74 -1.25
C SER A 539 -23.68 -31.41 -0.83
N LEU A 540 -23.43 -30.26 -0.20
CA LEU A 540 -22.11 -29.91 0.33
C LEU A 540 -21.70 -30.78 1.54
N ARG A 541 -22.67 -31.20 2.37
CA ARG A 541 -22.40 -32.07 3.52
C ARG A 541 -22.04 -33.51 3.12
N ASN A 542 -22.52 -33.97 1.96
CA ASN A 542 -22.18 -35.29 1.43
C ASN A 542 -20.82 -35.30 0.70
N ALA A 543 -20.42 -34.18 0.09
CA ALA A 543 -19.08 -34.05 -0.53
C ALA A 543 -17.95 -34.12 0.52
N VAL A 544 -18.14 -33.48 1.69
CA VAL A 544 -17.14 -33.52 2.78
C VAL A 544 -17.06 -34.89 3.46
N LYS A 545 -18.14 -35.69 3.43
CA LYS A 545 -18.10 -37.07 3.96
C LYS A 545 -17.32 -38.03 3.04
N MET A 546 -17.36 -37.85 1.73
CA MET A 546 -16.64 -38.70 0.76
C MET A 546 -15.11 -38.56 0.88
N ASP A 547 -14.59 -37.36 1.16
CA ASP A 547 -13.14 -37.16 1.38
C ASP A 547 -12.64 -37.73 2.71
N SER A 548 -13.53 -37.83 3.72
CA SER A 548 -13.17 -38.47 5.01
C SER A 548 -13.09 -40.00 4.92
N SER A 549 -13.83 -40.62 3.99
CA SER A 549 -13.73 -42.07 3.75
C SER A 549 -12.49 -42.46 2.96
N TYR A 550 -11.99 -41.59 2.07
CA TYR A 550 -10.81 -41.90 1.26
C TYR A 550 -9.50 -41.90 2.07
N ASN A 551 -9.44 -41.13 3.16
CA ASN A 551 -8.30 -41.14 4.09
C ASN A 551 -8.40 -42.19 5.21
N ARG A 552 -9.51 -42.94 5.31
CA ARG A 552 -9.61 -44.07 6.25
C ARG A 552 -9.08 -45.38 5.69
N VAL A 553 -9.16 -45.56 4.36
CA VAL A 553 -8.76 -46.83 3.70
C VAL A 553 -7.25 -47.09 3.81
N LEU A 554 -6.41 -46.06 3.89
CA LEU A 554 -4.96 -46.24 4.00
C LEU A 554 -4.44 -46.64 5.39
N ILE A 555 -5.25 -46.52 6.45
CA ILE A 555 -4.84 -46.90 7.82
C ILE A 555 -5.30 -48.32 8.14
N ASP A 556 -6.48 -48.72 7.65
CA ASP A 556 -7.00 -50.08 7.87
C ASP A 556 -6.22 -51.14 7.06
N ASP A 557 -5.67 -50.79 5.89
CA ASP A 557 -4.83 -51.70 5.10
C ASP A 557 -3.45 -51.96 5.75
N ILE A 558 -2.91 -51.01 6.52
CA ILE A 558 -1.66 -51.19 7.28
C ILE A 558 -1.89 -52.05 8.54
N LEU A 559 -3.09 -51.97 9.15
CA LEU A 559 -3.46 -52.79 10.31
C LEU A 559 -3.92 -54.22 9.94
N LEU A 560 -4.26 -54.47 8.68
CA LEU A 560 -4.64 -55.80 8.18
C LEU A 560 -3.43 -56.65 7.73
N GLU A 561 -2.27 -56.05 7.41
CA GLU A 561 -1.06 -56.81 7.09
C GLU A 561 -0.33 -57.34 8.35
N GLU A 562 -0.47 -56.70 9.51
CA GLU A 562 0.13 -57.20 10.77
C GLU A 562 -0.63 -58.41 11.36
N ASN A 563 -1.86 -58.69 10.92
CA ASN A 563 -2.69 -59.80 11.41
C ASN A 563 -2.60 -61.10 10.57
N LYS A 564 -1.68 -61.20 9.61
CA LYS A 564 -1.48 -62.42 8.79
C LYS A 564 -0.32 -63.31 9.23
N ARG A 565 0.08 -63.27 10.50
CA ARG A 565 0.93 -64.32 11.10
C ARG A 565 0.07 -65.41 11.75
N SER A 566 0.26 -66.61 11.25
CA SER A 566 -0.47 -67.88 11.42
C SER A 566 -0.96 -68.22 12.85
N PRO A 567 -2.11 -68.92 12.99
CA PRO A 567 -2.54 -69.48 14.27
C PRO A 567 -1.82 -70.81 14.54
N ILE A 568 -1.05 -70.86 15.62
CA ILE A 568 -0.57 -72.11 16.21
C ILE A 568 -1.76 -72.79 16.90
N ARG A 569 -2.10 -74.00 16.43
CA ARG A 569 -3.09 -74.89 17.03
C ARG A 569 -2.68 -75.24 18.47
N SER A 570 -3.45 -74.81 19.46
CA SER A 570 -3.46 -75.41 20.79
C SER A 570 -4.73 -76.24 20.98
N ARG A 571 -4.49 -77.52 21.28
CA ARG A 571 -5.44 -78.61 21.47
C ARG A 571 -6.28 -78.39 22.73
N THR A 572 -7.56 -78.69 22.62
CA THR A 572 -8.57 -78.71 23.69
C THR A 572 -8.28 -79.78 24.75
N THR A 573 -8.38 -79.41 26.03
CA THR A 573 -8.86 -80.29 27.11
C THR A 573 -9.83 -79.50 27.98
N LYS A 574 -11.00 -80.10 28.20
CA LYS A 574 -12.09 -79.67 29.09
C LYS A 574 -11.78 -80.03 30.55
N GLU A 575 -12.63 -79.49 31.44
CA GLU A 575 -12.85 -79.85 32.86
C GLU A 575 -11.79 -79.26 33.83
N ASP A 576 -12.11 -78.58 34.94
CA ASP A 576 -13.36 -78.43 35.70
C ASP A 576 -13.45 -77.06 36.41
N THR A 577 -14.69 -76.66 36.66
CA THR A 577 -15.10 -75.50 37.46
C THR A 577 -14.78 -75.66 38.95
N MET A 578 -14.15 -74.65 39.55
CA MET A 578 -14.31 -74.35 40.97
C MET A 578 -14.61 -72.86 41.16
N GLU A 579 -15.85 -72.57 41.55
CA GLU A 579 -16.26 -71.33 42.18
C GLU A 579 -15.45 -71.16 43.48
N ILE A 580 -14.72 -70.05 43.60
CA ILE A 580 -14.29 -69.53 44.89
C ILE A 580 -14.85 -68.11 45.04
N ASP A 581 -15.84 -68.06 45.90
CA ASP A 581 -16.51 -66.89 46.43
C ASP A 581 -15.56 -66.15 47.38
N THR A 582 -15.09 -64.96 47.00
CA THR A 582 -14.49 -64.02 47.95
C THR A 582 -15.09 -62.63 47.78
N LYS A 583 -16.13 -62.40 48.59
CA LYS A 583 -16.52 -61.07 49.06
C LYS A 583 -15.32 -60.41 49.74
N CYS A 584 -14.91 -59.24 49.28
CA CYS A 584 -14.33 -58.23 50.16
C CYS A 584 -14.76 -56.82 49.72
N LYS A 585 -15.27 -56.09 50.70
CA LYS A 585 -15.77 -54.71 50.65
C LYS A 585 -14.60 -53.71 50.66
N MET A 586 -14.93 -52.46 50.32
CA MET A 586 -14.22 -51.16 50.51
C MET A 586 -13.77 -50.56 49.17
N THR A 587 -14.04 -49.31 48.78
CA THR A 587 -14.73 -48.15 49.38
C THR A 587 -15.01 -47.11 48.28
N HIS A 588 -16.01 -46.27 48.52
CA HIS A 588 -16.35 -45.02 47.80
C HIS A 588 -15.16 -44.12 47.44
N LEU A 589 -15.27 -43.46 46.27
CA LEU A 589 -14.78 -42.13 45.80
C LEU A 589 -14.76 -42.24 44.25
N ASP A 590 -15.39 -41.43 43.39
CA ASP A 590 -15.91 -40.07 43.49
C ASP A 590 -16.88 -39.87 42.29
N GLU A 591 -18.18 -39.61 42.54
CA GLU A 591 -19.22 -39.40 41.51
C GLU A 591 -19.30 -37.94 40.99
N ASN A 592 -18.26 -37.13 41.21
CA ASN A 592 -18.33 -35.69 40.96
C ASN A 592 -17.82 -35.20 39.60
N PHE A 593 -17.44 -36.07 38.67
CA PHE A 593 -16.92 -35.62 37.37
C PHE A 593 -17.98 -35.43 36.28
N SER A 594 -19.16 -36.04 36.41
CA SER A 594 -20.18 -36.03 35.35
C SER A 594 -21.22 -34.90 35.45
N ARG A 595 -21.21 -34.08 36.51
CA ARG A 595 -22.14 -32.92 36.64
C ARG A 595 -21.57 -31.60 36.12
N ASN A 596 -20.25 -31.42 36.08
CA ASN A 596 -19.64 -30.15 35.65
C ASN A 596 -19.60 -29.94 34.13
N PHE A 597 -19.96 -30.93 33.32
CA PHE A 597 -19.94 -30.80 31.86
C PHE A 597 -21.26 -30.26 31.27
N ILE A 598 -22.35 -30.21 32.05
CA ILE A 598 -23.69 -29.82 31.55
C ILE A 598 -24.06 -28.37 31.89
N GLU A 599 -23.42 -27.73 32.88
CA GLU A 599 -23.68 -26.32 33.21
C GLU A 599 -22.87 -25.30 32.40
N MET A 600 -21.83 -25.71 31.67
CA MET A 600 -21.01 -24.79 30.88
C MET A 600 -21.60 -24.36 29.53
N TYR A 601 -22.78 -24.86 29.16
CA TYR A 601 -23.47 -24.53 27.89
C TYR A 601 -24.78 -23.74 28.07
N LYS A 602 -25.00 -23.10 29.24
CA LYS A 602 -26.18 -22.26 29.51
C LYS A 602 -25.88 -20.82 29.96
N LEU A 603 -24.70 -20.30 29.66
CA LEU A 603 -24.38 -18.86 29.64
C LEU A 603 -23.80 -18.51 28.28
#